data_AF-U7QKH2-F1
#
_entry.id   AF-U7QKH2-F1
#
_cell.length_a   1.000
_cell.length_b   1.000
_cell.length_c   1.000
_cell.angle_alpha   90.00
_cell.angle_beta   90.00
_cell.angle_gamma   90.00
#
_symmetry.space_group_name_H-M   'P 1'
#
loop_
_entity.id
_entity.type
_entity.pdbx_description
1 polymer ?
#
loop_
_entity_poly.entity_id
_entity_poly.type
_entity_poly.pdbx_seq_one_letter_code
_entity_poly.pdbx_strand_id
1 'polypeptide(L)'
;MQANSIGNTFLEIAQSPSPVTYMTPQNDDEIAVQLEEGEFFFSGILKRTVDNNFIGEDEQVRVIYDRDTSRVVVINKVKGDEFYNYFFSEVDEGYL
;
A
#
# COMPACT_ATOMS: atom_id res chain seq x y z
N MET A 1 28.23 26.57 13.20
CA MET A 1 27.36 26.16 12.07
C MET A 1 26.61 24.92 12.51
N GLN A 2 25.29 25.02 12.66
CA GLN A 2 24.42 23.94 13.15
C GLN A 2 24.12 23.01 11.97
N ALA A 3 24.33 21.70 12.15
CA ALA A 3 23.92 20.70 11.17
C ALA A 3 22.39 20.53 11.28
N ASN A 4 21.67 20.78 10.19
CA ASN A 4 20.26 20.46 10.10
C ASN A 4 20.12 18.94 10.20
N SER A 5 19.56 18.47 11.30
CA SER A 5 19.19 17.07 11.49
C SER A 5 18.08 16.73 10.49
N ILE A 6 18.38 15.90 9.49
CA ILE A 6 17.35 15.23 8.68
C ILE A 6 16.85 14.06 9.53
N GLY A 7 16.16 14.41 10.61
CA GLY A 7 15.64 13.46 11.57
C GLY A 7 14.24 13.01 11.15
N ASN A 8 14.14 11.72 10.85
CA ASN A 8 13.03 10.86 11.27
C ASN A 8 11.81 10.64 10.36
N THR A 9 11.87 10.87 9.04
CA THR A 9 10.77 10.40 8.17
C THR A 9 10.59 8.88 8.27
N PHE A 10 11.68 8.12 8.33
CA PHE A 10 11.66 6.65 8.46
C PHE A 10 11.16 6.14 9.82
N LEU A 11 11.36 6.89 10.90
CA LEU A 11 10.97 6.46 12.25
C LEU A 11 9.47 6.70 12.53
N GLU A 12 8.89 7.73 11.91
CA GLU A 12 7.44 8.02 12.01
C GLU A 12 6.59 6.98 11.27
N ILE A 13 7.03 6.51 10.09
CA ILE A 13 6.30 5.50 9.29
C ILE A 13 6.22 4.15 10.02
N ALA A 14 7.25 3.79 10.81
CA ALA A 14 7.26 2.55 11.58
C ALA A 14 6.30 2.57 12.79
N GLN A 15 5.74 3.73 13.14
CA GLN A 15 4.81 3.88 14.28
C GLN A 15 3.39 4.32 13.87
N SER A 16 3.13 4.59 12.59
CA SER A 16 1.76 4.85 12.14
C SER A 16 0.96 3.53 12.05
N PRO A 17 -0.33 3.55 12.43
CA PRO A 17 -1.18 2.39 12.21
C PRO A 17 -1.24 2.06 10.71
N SER A 18 -1.32 0.78 10.37
CA SER A 18 -1.57 0.40 8.97
C SER A 18 -2.92 0.95 8.51
N PRO A 19 -3.06 1.37 7.24
CA PRO A 19 -4.33 1.87 6.72
C PRO A 19 -5.44 0.82 6.83
N VAL A 20 -6.66 1.28 7.10
CA VAL A 20 -7.84 0.44 6.88
C VAL A 20 -7.89 0.11 5.40
N THR A 21 -7.82 -1.19 5.09
CA THR A 21 -7.65 -1.68 3.73
C THR A 21 -8.83 -2.55 3.35
N TYR A 22 -9.42 -2.28 2.18
CA TYR A 22 -10.40 -3.15 1.54
C TYR A 22 -9.87 -3.53 0.17
N MET A 23 -9.82 -4.83 -0.12
CA MET A 23 -9.54 -5.36 -1.46
C MET A 23 -10.66 -6.30 -1.88
N THR A 24 -11.14 -6.14 -3.11
CA THR A 24 -12.19 -6.98 -3.67
C THR A 24 -11.74 -7.44 -5.05
N PRO A 25 -11.36 -8.72 -5.22
CA PRO A 25 -11.08 -9.29 -6.53
C PRO A 25 -12.24 -9.07 -7.49
N GLN A 26 -11.97 -8.51 -8.66
CA GLN A 26 -12.98 -8.27 -9.70
C GLN A 26 -12.91 -9.37 -10.77
N ASN A 27 -11.69 -9.79 -11.11
CA ASN A 27 -11.37 -10.90 -12.00
C ASN A 27 -9.93 -11.37 -11.71
N ASP A 28 -9.41 -12.30 -12.51
CA ASP A 28 -8.07 -12.87 -12.32
C ASP A 28 -6.94 -11.83 -12.37
N ASP A 29 -7.17 -10.72 -13.07
CA ASP A 29 -6.16 -9.70 -13.36
C ASP A 29 -6.45 -8.33 -12.72
N GLU A 30 -7.55 -8.18 -12.00
CA GLU A 30 -7.97 -6.89 -11.42
C GLU A 30 -8.53 -7.03 -9.99
N ILE A 31 -8.09 -6.13 -9.12
CA ILE A 31 -8.55 -6.00 -7.72
C ILE A 31 -8.99 -4.55 -7.50
N ALA A 32 -10.21 -4.34 -7.03
CA ALA A 32 -10.61 -3.04 -6.53
C ALA A 32 -10.03 -2.84 -5.12
N VAL A 33 -9.41 -1.69 -4.86
CA VAL A 33 -8.76 -1.39 -3.58
C VAL A 33 -9.21 -0.04 -3.03
N GLN A 34 -9.30 0.03 -1.70
CA GLN A 34 -9.42 1.26 -0.93
C GLN A 34 -8.48 1.19 0.28
N LEU A 35 -7.73 2.27 0.53
CA LEU A 35 -6.88 2.46 1.70
C LEU A 35 -7.20 3.80 2.37
N GLU A 36 -7.34 3.79 3.69
CA GLU A 36 -7.65 5.00 4.48
C GLU A 36 -6.86 5.03 5.80
N GLU A 37 -6.18 6.15 6.07
CA GLU A 37 -5.47 6.42 7.32
C GLU A 37 -5.40 7.94 7.58
N GLY A 38 -6.14 8.43 8.57
CA GLY A 38 -6.18 9.88 8.85
C GLY A 38 -6.67 10.69 7.64
N GLU A 39 -5.80 11.55 7.09
CA GLU A 39 -6.07 12.32 5.87
C GLU A 39 -5.61 11.61 4.58
N PHE A 40 -4.88 10.50 4.69
CA PHE A 40 -4.46 9.69 3.55
C PHE A 40 -5.64 8.86 3.04
N PHE A 41 -5.89 8.94 1.74
CA PHE A 41 -6.90 8.14 1.06
C PHE A 41 -6.41 7.74 -0.34
N PHE A 42 -6.58 6.46 -0.67
CA PHE A 42 -6.39 5.94 -2.02
C PHE A 42 -7.55 5.02 -2.39
N SER A 43 -8.06 5.13 -3.60
CA SER A 43 -9.02 4.17 -4.16
C SER A 43 -8.76 3.96 -5.64
N GLY A 44 -8.77 2.71 -6.11
CA GLY A 44 -8.49 2.42 -7.51
C GLY A 44 -8.60 0.94 -7.86
N ILE A 45 -8.17 0.61 -9.08
CA ILE A 45 -8.03 -0.77 -9.55
C ILE A 45 -6.55 -1.12 -9.60
N LEU A 46 -6.15 -2.14 -8.85
CA LEU A 46 -4.85 -2.79 -9.02
C LEU A 46 -4.93 -3.75 -10.19
N LYS A 47 -4.01 -3.61 -11.14
CA LYS A 47 -3.90 -4.49 -12.31
C LYS A 47 -2.75 -5.44 -12.14
N ARG A 48 -2.96 -6.70 -12.50
CA ARG A 48 -1.92 -7.73 -12.50
C ARG A 48 -0.80 -7.33 -13.45
N THR A 49 0.42 -7.62 -13.04
CA THR A 49 1.63 -7.37 -13.82
C THR A 49 2.30 -8.69 -14.17
N VAL A 50 3.20 -9.17 -13.32
CA VAL A 50 3.87 -10.46 -13.45
C VAL A 50 3.54 -11.31 -12.23
N ASP A 51 3.25 -12.59 -12.47
CA ASP A 51 2.83 -13.55 -11.46
C ASP A 51 1.63 -13.02 -10.64
N ASN A 52 1.72 -13.02 -9.32
CA ASN A 52 0.68 -12.57 -8.41
C ASN A 52 0.90 -11.15 -7.90
N ASN A 53 1.62 -10.32 -8.66
CA ASN A 53 1.84 -8.91 -8.35
C ASN A 53 0.82 -8.01 -9.05
N PHE A 54 0.16 -7.16 -8.27
CA PHE A 54 -0.83 -6.20 -8.71
C PHE A 54 -0.38 -4.78 -8.40
N ILE A 55 -0.57 -3.86 -9.34
CA ILE A 55 -0.17 -2.46 -9.18
C ILE A 55 -1.31 -1.55 -9.59
N GLY A 56 -1.58 -0.53 -8.77
CA GLY A 56 -2.47 0.57 -9.09
C GLY A 56 -1.82 1.88 -8.65
N GLU A 57 -2.06 2.95 -9.39
CA GLU A 57 -1.45 4.24 -9.09
C GLU A 57 -2.32 5.40 -9.55
N ASP A 58 -2.13 6.54 -8.90
CA ASP A 58 -2.61 7.85 -9.32
C ASP A 58 -1.42 8.81 -9.54
N GLU A 59 -1.66 10.12 -9.55
CA GLU A 59 -0.60 11.12 -9.74
C GLU A 59 0.42 11.15 -8.60
N GLN A 60 0.05 10.76 -7.38
CA GLN A 60 0.85 10.93 -6.16
C GLN A 60 1.24 9.61 -5.49
N VAL A 61 0.47 8.55 -5.70
CA VAL A 61 0.59 7.29 -4.96
C VAL A 61 0.69 6.11 -5.91
N ARG A 62 1.54 5.14 -5.57
CA ARG A 62 1.56 3.79 -6.15
C ARG A 62 1.31 2.77 -5.06
N VAL A 63 0.34 1.89 -5.28
CA VAL A 63 0.05 0.73 -4.44
C VAL A 63 0.52 -0.52 -5.18
N ILE A 64 1.29 -1.34 -4.49
CA ILE A 64 1.78 -2.64 -4.95
C ILE A 64 1.24 -3.69 -3.99
N TYR A 65 0.60 -4.72 -4.53
CA TYR A 65 0.13 -5.88 -3.78
C TYR A 65 0.73 -7.15 -4.35
N ASP A 66 1.51 -7.85 -3.54
CA ASP A 66 1.97 -9.21 -3.82
C ASP A 66 1.02 -10.19 -3.13
N ARG A 67 0.16 -10.82 -3.92
CA ARG A 67 -0.85 -11.76 -3.44
C ARG A 67 -0.24 -13.06 -2.91
N ASP A 68 0.97 -13.46 -3.34
CA ASP A 68 1.63 -14.68 -2.82
C ASP A 68 2.10 -14.48 -1.37
N THR A 69 2.61 -13.29 -1.06
CA THR A 69 3.12 -12.96 0.28
C THR A 69 2.12 -12.16 1.12
N SER A 70 0.94 -11.87 0.57
CA SER A 70 -0.06 -10.96 1.16
C SER A 70 0.54 -9.60 1.52
N ARG A 71 1.54 -9.13 0.78
CA ARG A 71 2.27 -7.91 1.13
C ARG A 71 1.74 -6.72 0.36
N VAL A 72 1.47 -5.63 1.08
CA VAL A 72 1.08 -4.33 0.52
C VAL A 72 2.21 -3.33 0.74
N VAL A 73 2.61 -2.65 -0.34
CA VAL A 73 3.56 -1.54 -0.31
C VAL A 73 2.92 -0.32 -0.97
N VAL A 74 2.94 0.81 -0.27
CA VAL A 74 2.43 2.08 -0.76
C VAL A 74 3.59 3.05 -0.89
N ILE A 75 3.75 3.67 -2.05
CA ILE A 75 4.86 4.55 -2.38
C ILE A 75 4.33 5.94 -2.74
N ASN A 76 4.94 6.99 -2.17
CA ASN A 76 4.78 8.36 -2.63
C ASN A 76 5.59 8.56 -3.92
N LYS A 77 4.90 8.75 -5.06
CA LYS A 77 5.55 8.95 -6.36
C LYS A 77 6.28 10.29 -6.49
N VAL A 78 5.87 11.31 -5.73
CA VAL A 78 6.44 12.66 -5.78
C VAL A 78 7.78 12.71 -5.03
N LYS A 79 7.84 12.07 -3.86
CA LYS A 79 9.04 12.05 -3.00
C LYS A 79 9.94 10.84 -3.23
N GLY A 80 9.39 9.76 -3.75
CA GLY A 80 10.09 8.48 -3.92
C GLY A 80 10.20 7.65 -2.63
N ASP A 81 9.48 8.04 -1.57
CA ASP A 81 9.51 7.37 -0.26
C ASP A 81 8.37 6.34 -0.11
N GLU A 82 8.60 5.26 0.63
CA GLU A 82 7.55 4.32 1.05
C GLU A 82 6.68 4.96 2.14
N PHE A 83 5.36 4.98 1.94
CA PHE A 83 4.39 5.41 2.94
C PHE A 83 3.99 4.28 3.89
N TYR A 84 3.79 3.07 3.37
CA TYR A 84 3.33 1.91 4.16
C TYR A 84 3.92 0.61 3.62
N ASN A 85 4.16 -0.33 4.53
CA ASN A 85 4.67 -1.66 4.22
C ASN A 85 4.13 -2.66 5.25
N TYR A 86 3.13 -3.46 4.87
CA TYR A 86 2.37 -4.29 5.80
C TYR A 86 1.78 -5.53 5.11
N PHE A 87 1.20 -6.43 5.91
CA PHE A 87 0.53 -7.63 5.42
C PHE A 87 -1.00 -7.45 5.42
N PHE A 88 -1.64 -7.87 4.34
CA PHE A 88 -3.09 -7.89 4.16
C PHE A 88 -3.46 -9.03 3.22
N SER A 89 -4.45 -9.83 3.61
CA SER A 89 -5.02 -10.88 2.75
C SER A 89 -6.41 -10.44 2.29
N GLU A 90 -6.65 -10.48 0.99
CA GLU A 90 -7.95 -10.20 0.39
C GLU A 90 -8.94 -11.37 0.52
N VAL A 91 -8.42 -12.53 0.90
CA VAL A 91 -9.23 -13.69 1.29
C VAL A 91 -9.38 -13.67 2.80
N ASP A 92 -10.61 -13.92 3.27
CA ASP A 92 -10.81 -14.25 4.68
C ASP A 92 -10.20 -15.63 4.91
N GLU A 93 -8.98 -15.67 5.46
CA GLU A 93 -8.23 -16.90 5.72
C GLU A 93 -8.83 -17.70 6.91
N GLY A 94 -9.99 -17.30 7.47
CA GLY A 94 -10.59 -18.01 8.59
C GLY A 94 -12.06 -17.71 8.88
N TYR A 95 -12.96 -18.28 8.08
CA TYR A 95 -14.11 -19.01 8.64
C TYR A 95 -13.90 -20.51 8.36
N LEU A 96 -13.19 -21.17 9.28
CA LEU A 96 -13.17 -22.63 9.40
C LEU A 96 -14.23 -23.08 10.41
#